data_AF-A0AAU6EH24-F1
#
_entry.id   AF-A0AAU6EH24-F1
#
_cell.length_a   1.000
_cell.length_b   1.000
_cell.length_c   1.000
_cell.angle_alpha   90.00
_cell.angle_beta   90.00
_cell.angle_gamma   90.00
#
_symmetry.space_group_name_H-M   'P 1'
#
loop_
_entity.id
_entity.type
_entity.pdbx_description
1 polymer ?
#
loop_
_entity_poly.entity_id
_entity_poly.type
_entity_poly.pdbx_seq_one_letter_code
_entity_poly.pdbx_strand_id
1 'polypeptide(L)'
;MLPPEPETPLAMLGVPWPTEDEDGLHECAVAYRACAAEITGGVTPLAHQGAQWVKANNLGADVDAFADFWADYHDPGDGSGHLSELSGNLNILADAHDGAADLFRALKLFLLTVAAIVLGILVKLVVVAALNAGVAALQARSLIAALRVATQRFVGVFYRDFVKIFGEGIIRAVGHALSRLLGARSAERAAARVYTNAGHVSRSERAVLTRLRAAREEHLSPLSGGHSEVFLIRSSDGAGSVYKPLQRFSHRVSVPASGMPFRELEAYRFSERLGWDLVPPTAVGEGPRGVGSVQAYLENARGGWKWTWTETERQRAAAFDYALGNLDRSSGNFLTDADGALKLIDHALSSPTSYESAIRSPFVTSRMERPFDPGVLADLRKLDLEDEARHMRASGLGVVEISGRIERLKEMQDSGMITGMITGKAWRGRIQHGTGS
;
A
#
# COMPACT_ATOMS: atom_id res chain seq x y z
N MET A 1 31.18 3.52 -10.86
CA MET A 1 31.52 4.26 -12.10
C MET A 1 32.45 3.42 -12.97
N LEU A 2 32.35 3.52 -14.30
CA LEU A 2 33.26 2.84 -15.22
C LEU A 2 34.62 3.55 -15.19
N PRO A 3 35.76 2.84 -15.03
CA PRO A 3 37.08 3.44 -15.19
C PRO A 3 37.27 3.91 -16.65
N PRO A 4 38.05 4.96 -16.93
CA PRO A 4 38.17 5.53 -18.28
C PRO A 4 38.88 4.62 -19.30
N GLU A 5 39.70 3.68 -18.86
CA GLU A 5 40.51 2.78 -19.70
C GLU A 5 39.71 1.66 -20.43
N PRO A 6 38.70 0.99 -19.83
CA PRO A 6 37.92 -0.08 -20.48
C PRO A 6 36.78 0.35 -21.43
N GLU A 7 36.47 1.63 -21.59
CA GLU A 7 35.34 2.11 -22.42
C GLU A 7 35.40 1.60 -23.88
N THR A 8 36.56 1.76 -24.52
CA THR A 8 36.76 1.39 -25.92
C THR A 8 36.70 -0.14 -26.14
N PRO A 9 37.38 -0.98 -25.34
CA PRO A 9 37.24 -2.44 -25.40
C PRO A 9 35.81 -2.96 -25.19
N LEU A 10 35.06 -2.42 -24.22
CA LEU A 10 33.71 -2.87 -23.93
C LEU A 10 32.73 -2.49 -25.05
N ALA A 11 32.87 -1.30 -25.63
CA ALA A 11 32.10 -0.90 -26.82
C ALA A 11 32.34 -1.85 -28.01
N MET A 12 33.57 -2.34 -28.20
CA MET A 12 33.89 -3.35 -29.22
C MET A 12 33.26 -4.72 -28.94
N LEU A 13 32.92 -5.03 -27.69
CA LEU A 13 32.23 -6.26 -27.32
C LEU A 13 30.70 -6.09 -27.34
N GLY A 14 30.19 -4.86 -27.49
CA GLY A 14 28.75 -4.59 -27.54
C GLY A 14 28.03 -5.05 -26.27
N VAL A 15 28.70 -4.98 -25.11
CA VAL A 15 28.14 -5.31 -23.81
C VAL A 15 28.12 -4.03 -22.96
N PRO A 16 26.96 -3.65 -22.40
CA PRO A 16 26.88 -2.49 -21.51
C PRO A 16 27.60 -2.78 -20.19
N TRP A 17 28.20 -1.76 -19.60
CA TRP A 17 28.76 -1.85 -18.26
C TRP A 17 27.61 -1.86 -17.21
N PRO A 18 27.60 -2.80 -16.25
CA PRO A 18 26.61 -2.82 -15.19
C PRO A 18 26.77 -1.60 -14.27
N THR A 19 25.67 -0.87 -14.04
CA THR A 19 25.64 0.38 -13.24
C THR A 19 25.08 0.18 -11.84
N GLU A 20 24.70 -1.06 -11.51
CA GLU A 20 24.16 -1.42 -10.21
C GLU A 20 25.15 -1.09 -9.09
N ASP A 21 24.59 -0.67 -7.95
CA ASP A 21 25.31 -0.24 -6.75
C ASP A 21 25.42 -1.42 -5.78
N GLU A 22 26.54 -2.13 -5.84
CA GLU A 22 26.78 -3.30 -4.97
C GLU A 22 26.93 -2.91 -3.51
N ASP A 23 27.51 -1.74 -3.24
CA ASP A 23 27.71 -1.26 -1.89
C ASP A 23 26.36 -0.90 -1.27
N GLY A 24 25.47 -0.24 -2.03
CA GLY A 24 24.09 -0.01 -1.63
C GLY A 24 23.28 -1.30 -1.40
N LEU A 25 23.46 -2.33 -2.24
CA LEU A 25 22.83 -3.64 -2.03
C LEU A 25 23.32 -4.32 -0.74
N HIS A 26 24.63 -4.24 -0.46
CA HIS A 26 25.21 -4.76 0.77
C HIS A 26 24.75 -3.97 2.00
N GLU A 27 24.66 -2.65 1.92
CA GLU A 27 24.11 -1.80 2.98
C GLU A 27 22.65 -2.18 3.30
N CYS A 28 21.83 -2.44 2.29
CA CYS A 28 20.47 -2.97 2.48
C CYS A 28 20.49 -4.32 3.21
N ALA A 29 21.37 -5.25 2.83
CA ALA A 29 21.50 -6.54 3.49
C ALA A 29 21.89 -6.39 4.97
N VAL A 30 22.86 -5.51 5.27
CA VAL A 30 23.27 -5.18 6.64
C VAL A 30 22.10 -4.63 7.45
N ALA A 31 21.32 -3.69 6.88
CA ALA A 31 20.16 -3.12 7.54
C ALA A 31 19.08 -4.17 7.84
N TYR A 32 18.80 -5.09 6.91
CA TYR A 32 17.85 -6.18 7.12
C TYR A 32 18.31 -7.12 8.24
N ARG A 33 19.59 -7.52 8.28
CA ARG A 33 20.12 -8.36 9.36
C ARG A 33 20.13 -7.65 10.71
N ALA A 34 20.47 -6.36 10.73
CA ALA A 34 20.42 -5.56 11.96
C ALA A 34 18.98 -5.50 12.52
N CYS A 35 17.99 -5.30 11.65
CA CYS A 35 16.58 -5.34 12.04
C CYS A 35 16.16 -6.73 12.55
N ALA A 36 16.54 -7.80 11.86
CA ALA A 36 16.27 -9.18 12.28
C ALA A 36 16.90 -9.51 13.66
N ALA A 37 18.14 -9.06 13.87
CA ALA A 37 18.85 -9.22 15.13
C ALA A 37 18.17 -8.46 16.27
N GLU A 38 17.74 -7.22 16.02
CA GLU A 38 17.01 -6.42 17.02
C GLU A 38 15.65 -7.04 17.36
N ILE A 39 14.93 -7.57 16.37
CA ILE A 39 13.67 -8.29 16.61
C ILE A 39 13.92 -9.51 17.49
N THR A 40 14.95 -10.28 17.20
CA THR A 40 15.24 -11.56 17.90
C THR A 40 15.81 -11.34 19.29
N GLY A 41 16.76 -10.42 19.44
CA GLY A 41 17.53 -10.20 20.66
C GLY A 41 16.97 -9.11 21.58
N GLY A 42 16.29 -8.11 21.04
CA GLY A 42 15.76 -6.96 21.79
C GLY A 42 14.24 -7.04 21.96
N VAL A 43 13.51 -6.92 20.84
CA VAL A 43 12.06 -6.75 20.85
C VAL A 43 11.33 -7.99 21.38
N THR A 44 11.65 -9.17 20.84
CA THR A 44 10.92 -10.41 21.17
C THR A 44 11.05 -10.80 22.64
N PRO A 45 12.26 -10.81 23.25
CA PRO A 45 12.41 -11.15 24.67
C PRO A 45 11.70 -10.15 25.59
N LEU A 46 11.82 -8.84 25.31
CA LEU A 46 11.17 -7.79 26.11
C LEU A 46 9.65 -7.88 26.03
N ALA A 47 9.10 -8.03 24.83
CA ALA A 47 7.67 -8.16 24.62
C ALA A 47 7.13 -9.46 25.25
N HIS A 48 7.86 -10.57 25.12
CA HIS A 48 7.48 -11.82 25.77
C HIS A 48 7.49 -11.71 27.29
N GLN A 49 8.52 -11.08 27.86
CA GLN A 49 8.60 -10.84 29.30
C GLN A 49 7.41 -10.01 29.79
N GLY A 50 7.05 -8.95 29.07
CA GLY A 50 5.85 -8.15 29.36
C GLY A 50 4.56 -8.96 29.30
N ALA A 51 4.40 -9.78 28.26
CA ALA A 51 3.24 -10.64 28.10
C ALA A 51 3.12 -11.67 29.24
N GLN A 52 4.24 -12.30 29.63
CA GLN A 52 4.28 -13.22 30.77
C GLN A 52 3.97 -12.51 32.08
N TRP A 53 4.46 -11.29 32.27
CA TRP A 53 4.16 -10.50 33.46
C TRP A 53 2.67 -10.19 33.56
N VAL A 54 2.03 -9.78 32.47
CA VAL A 54 0.57 -9.55 32.42
C VAL A 54 -0.18 -10.83 32.77
N LYS A 55 0.20 -11.96 32.16
CA LYS A 55 -0.43 -13.27 32.42
C LYS A 55 -0.26 -13.74 33.87
N ALA A 56 0.91 -13.51 34.47
CA ALA A 56 1.20 -13.98 35.82
C ALA A 56 0.55 -13.15 36.93
N ASN A 57 0.25 -11.87 36.66
CA ASN A 57 -0.22 -10.92 37.67
C ASN A 57 -1.69 -10.51 37.51
N ASN A 58 -2.37 -11.00 36.48
CA ASN A 58 -3.78 -10.67 36.22
C ASN A 58 -4.58 -11.95 35.96
N LEU A 59 -5.91 -11.89 36.14
CA LEU A 59 -6.83 -13.00 35.92
C LEU A 59 -8.09 -12.50 35.19
N GLY A 60 -8.70 -13.36 34.38
CA GLY A 60 -9.96 -13.08 33.71
C GLY A 60 -9.91 -13.32 32.19
N ALA A 61 -11.09 -13.36 31.58
CA ALA A 61 -11.24 -13.74 30.17
C ALA A 61 -10.46 -12.85 29.19
N ASP A 62 -10.25 -11.57 29.53
CA ASP A 62 -9.46 -10.65 28.70
C ASP A 62 -7.95 -10.97 28.75
N VAL A 63 -7.46 -11.45 29.90
CA VAL A 63 -6.06 -11.88 30.08
C VAL A 63 -5.82 -13.20 29.33
N ASP A 64 -6.78 -14.11 29.36
CA ASP A 64 -6.74 -15.37 28.61
C ASP A 64 -6.74 -15.10 27.09
N ALA A 65 -7.63 -14.22 26.62
CA ALA A 65 -7.67 -13.82 25.21
C ALA A 65 -6.37 -13.12 24.75
N PHE A 66 -5.75 -12.31 25.61
CA PHE A 66 -4.44 -11.73 25.35
C PHE A 66 -3.33 -12.80 25.27
N ALA A 67 -3.35 -13.79 26.16
CA ALA A 67 -2.37 -14.87 26.16
C ALA A 67 -2.49 -15.74 24.89
N ASP A 68 -3.72 -16.03 24.45
CA ASP A 68 -3.99 -16.75 23.20
C ASP A 68 -3.49 -15.95 21.98
N PHE A 69 -3.78 -14.63 21.95
CA PHE A 69 -3.24 -13.74 20.91
C PHE A 69 -1.72 -13.71 20.90
N TRP A 70 -1.09 -13.65 22.08
CA TRP A 70 0.37 -13.59 22.19
C TRP A 70 1.06 -14.88 21.72
N ALA A 71 0.41 -16.03 21.89
CA ALA A 71 0.93 -17.32 21.43
C ALA A 71 1.15 -17.36 19.90
N ASP A 72 0.32 -16.66 19.12
CA ASP A 72 0.51 -16.55 17.65
C ASP A 72 1.72 -15.67 17.28
N TYR A 73 2.06 -14.69 18.13
CA TYR A 73 3.19 -13.78 17.91
C TYR A 73 4.53 -14.36 18.37
N HIS A 74 4.49 -15.24 19.37
CA HIS A 74 5.66 -15.85 19.98
C HIS A 74 5.37 -17.30 20.41
N ASP A 75 5.90 -18.28 19.66
CA ASP A 75 5.90 -19.68 20.06
C ASP A 75 7.24 -20.04 20.74
N PRO A 76 7.25 -20.49 22.00
CA PRO A 76 8.46 -20.86 22.72
C PRO A 76 9.09 -22.20 22.28
N GLY A 77 8.43 -23.00 21.42
CA GLY A 77 8.85 -24.36 21.10
C GLY A 77 9.60 -24.55 19.77
N ASP A 78 9.15 -23.91 18.69
CA ASP A 78 9.58 -24.27 17.32
C ASP A 78 10.01 -23.10 16.43
N GLY A 79 9.98 -21.87 16.95
CA GLY A 79 10.35 -20.66 16.19
C GLY A 79 9.30 -20.21 15.17
N SER A 80 8.07 -20.72 15.26
CA SER A 80 6.98 -20.42 14.33
C SER A 80 6.15 -19.18 14.68
N GLY A 81 6.47 -18.43 15.74
CA GLY A 81 5.78 -17.17 16.05
C GLY A 81 6.07 -16.06 15.03
N HIS A 82 5.10 -15.15 14.80
CA HIS A 82 5.22 -14.07 13.80
C HIS A 82 6.52 -13.24 13.91
N LEU A 83 7.03 -13.00 15.12
CA LEU A 83 8.27 -12.22 15.29
C LEU A 83 9.53 -12.99 14.85
N SER A 84 9.57 -14.30 15.12
CA SER A 84 10.66 -15.18 14.69
C SER A 84 10.66 -15.35 13.18
N GLU A 85 9.49 -15.52 12.56
CA GLU A 85 9.36 -15.61 11.10
C GLU A 85 9.67 -14.30 10.39
N LEU A 86 9.30 -13.14 10.96
CA LEU A 86 9.70 -11.84 10.42
C LEU A 86 11.22 -11.72 10.39
N SER A 87 11.89 -12.07 11.48
CA SER A 87 13.35 -12.15 11.54
C SER A 87 13.92 -13.09 10.47
N GLY A 88 13.33 -14.29 10.31
CA GLY A 88 13.70 -15.25 9.26
C GLY A 88 13.57 -14.68 7.84
N ASN A 89 12.46 -14.01 7.54
CA ASN A 89 12.21 -13.40 6.22
C ASN A 89 13.17 -12.24 5.94
N LEU A 90 13.49 -11.42 6.95
CA LEU A 90 14.48 -10.35 6.81
C LEU A 90 15.87 -10.91 6.51
N ASN A 91 16.25 -12.04 7.12
CA ASN A 91 17.50 -12.73 6.80
C ASN A 91 17.51 -13.29 5.36
N ILE A 92 16.41 -13.89 4.90
CA ILE A 92 16.28 -14.35 3.50
C ILE A 92 16.41 -13.18 2.51
N LEU A 93 15.82 -12.03 2.82
CA LEU A 93 15.96 -10.83 2.01
C LEU A 93 17.40 -10.31 2.02
N ALA A 94 18.07 -10.31 3.18
CA ALA A 94 19.47 -9.92 3.26
C ALA A 94 20.37 -10.82 2.41
N ASP A 95 20.19 -12.13 2.48
CA ASP A 95 20.97 -13.10 1.69
C ASP A 95 20.75 -12.92 0.18
N ALA A 96 19.53 -12.56 -0.24
CA ALA A 96 19.24 -12.25 -1.64
C ALA A 96 19.96 -10.98 -2.13
N HIS A 97 20.05 -9.95 -1.28
CA HIS A 97 20.75 -8.70 -1.61
C HIS A 97 22.27 -8.89 -1.67
N ASP A 98 22.86 -9.62 -0.70
CA ASP A 98 24.29 -9.95 -0.75
C ASP A 98 24.63 -10.82 -1.97
N GLY A 99 23.82 -11.84 -2.24
CA GLY A 99 24.01 -12.68 -3.43
C GLY A 99 23.94 -11.89 -4.73
N ALA A 100 23.05 -10.89 -4.82
CA ALA A 100 23.00 -9.97 -5.94
C ALA A 100 24.26 -9.08 -6.04
N ALA A 101 24.71 -8.51 -4.91
CA ALA A 101 25.90 -7.68 -4.86
C ALA A 101 27.16 -8.44 -5.29
N ASP A 102 27.37 -9.64 -4.77
CA ASP A 102 28.52 -10.50 -5.12
C ASP A 102 28.50 -10.90 -6.59
N LEU A 103 27.31 -11.17 -7.13
CA LEU A 103 27.13 -11.50 -8.53
C LEU A 103 27.52 -10.31 -9.42
N PHE A 104 26.99 -9.10 -9.16
CA PHE A 104 27.36 -7.89 -9.92
C PHE A 104 28.85 -7.56 -9.83
N ARG A 105 29.46 -7.73 -8.65
CA ARG A 105 30.92 -7.58 -8.45
C ARG A 105 31.70 -8.57 -9.32
N ALA A 106 31.29 -9.84 -9.36
CA ALA A 106 31.91 -10.85 -10.21
C ALA A 106 31.79 -10.54 -11.70
N LEU A 107 30.63 -10.02 -12.15
CA LEU A 107 30.44 -9.57 -13.54
C LEU A 107 31.36 -8.42 -13.90
N LYS A 108 31.47 -7.40 -13.03
CA LYS A 108 32.37 -6.26 -13.26
C LYS A 108 33.82 -6.72 -13.39
N LEU A 109 34.29 -7.60 -12.51
CA LEU A 109 35.64 -8.17 -12.58
C LEU A 109 35.87 -8.98 -13.86
N PHE A 110 34.90 -9.78 -14.28
CA PHE A 110 34.95 -10.51 -15.55
C PHE A 110 35.07 -9.56 -16.75
N LEU A 111 34.20 -8.54 -16.83
CA LEU A 111 34.21 -7.57 -17.93
C LEU A 111 35.52 -6.78 -17.98
N LEU A 112 36.10 -6.40 -16.84
CA LEU A 112 37.42 -5.78 -16.78
C LEU A 112 38.52 -6.70 -17.30
N THR A 113 38.48 -7.99 -16.95
CA THR A 113 39.43 -9.00 -17.42
C THR A 113 39.36 -9.15 -18.95
N VAL A 114 38.15 -9.25 -19.50
CA VAL A 114 37.95 -9.35 -20.96
C VAL A 114 38.38 -8.06 -21.66
N ALA A 115 38.06 -6.89 -21.10
CA ALA A 115 38.49 -5.61 -21.63
C ALA A 115 40.03 -5.50 -21.70
N ALA A 116 40.74 -5.96 -20.66
CA ALA A 116 42.20 -6.00 -20.63
C ALA A 116 42.79 -6.94 -21.72
N ILE A 117 42.15 -8.10 -21.95
CA ILE A 117 42.55 -9.02 -23.04
C ILE A 117 42.38 -8.34 -24.40
N VAL A 118 41.25 -7.70 -24.65
CA VAL A 118 40.99 -6.97 -25.91
C VAL A 118 42.00 -5.84 -26.09
N LEU A 119 42.29 -5.07 -25.04
CA LEU A 119 43.31 -4.01 -25.08
C LEU A 119 44.69 -4.59 -25.43
N GLY A 120 45.09 -5.71 -24.82
CA GLY A 120 46.35 -6.38 -25.14
C GLY A 120 46.43 -6.88 -26.60
N ILE A 121 45.33 -7.36 -27.17
CA ILE A 121 45.23 -7.72 -28.60
C ILE A 121 45.42 -6.48 -29.48
N LEU A 122 44.78 -5.36 -29.14
CA LEU A 122 44.90 -4.10 -29.86
C LEU A 122 46.33 -3.52 -29.80
N VAL A 123 47.00 -3.60 -28.66
CA VAL A 123 48.40 -3.17 -28.53
C VAL A 123 49.32 -4.04 -29.39
N LYS A 124 49.16 -5.37 -29.35
CA LYS A 124 49.93 -6.30 -30.21
C LYS A 124 49.71 -6.01 -31.69
N LEU A 125 48.49 -5.67 -32.10
CA LEU A 125 48.17 -5.26 -33.46
C LEU A 125 48.97 -4.03 -33.91
N VAL A 126 49.05 -2.99 -33.08
CA VAL A 126 49.81 -1.77 -33.40
C VAL A 126 51.30 -2.09 -33.57
N VAL A 127 51.86 -2.97 -32.74
CA VAL A 127 53.26 -3.39 -32.82
C VAL A 127 53.56 -4.24 -34.07
N VAL A 128 52.67 -5.15 -34.44
CA VAL A 128 52.90 -6.12 -35.54
C VAL A 128 52.38 -5.61 -36.91
N ALA A 129 51.56 -4.56 -36.93
CA ALA A 129 51.03 -3.95 -38.15
C ALA A 129 52.12 -3.48 -39.13
N ALA A 130 53.33 -3.18 -38.63
CA ALA A 130 54.47 -2.80 -39.45
C ALA A 130 55.12 -3.98 -40.23
N LEU A 131 54.80 -5.23 -39.89
CA LEU A 131 55.54 -6.42 -40.38
C LEU A 131 54.75 -7.33 -41.34
N ASN A 132 53.42 -7.45 -41.23
CA ASN A 132 52.67 -8.58 -41.83
C ASN A 132 51.46 -8.22 -42.73
N ALA A 133 51.46 -7.06 -43.38
CA ALA A 133 50.57 -6.73 -44.52
C ALA A 133 49.08 -7.17 -44.40
N GLY A 134 48.42 -6.86 -43.27
CA GLY A 134 46.96 -7.01 -43.11
C GLY A 134 46.45 -8.34 -42.52
N VAL A 135 47.25 -9.41 -42.49
CA VAL A 135 46.83 -10.72 -41.91
C VAL A 135 46.59 -10.62 -40.40
N ALA A 136 47.43 -9.87 -39.68
CA ALA A 136 47.28 -9.64 -38.24
C ALA A 136 45.95 -8.95 -37.90
N ALA A 137 45.53 -7.97 -38.70
CA ALA A 137 44.26 -7.26 -38.51
C ALA A 137 43.04 -8.18 -38.70
N LEU A 138 43.11 -9.12 -39.65
CA LEU A 138 42.05 -10.11 -39.87
C LEU A 138 41.94 -11.09 -38.69
N GLN A 139 43.07 -11.60 -38.19
CA GLN A 139 43.11 -12.50 -37.03
C GLN A 139 42.61 -11.83 -35.74
N ALA A 140 42.92 -10.56 -35.52
CA ALA A 140 42.39 -9.85 -34.37
C ALA A 140 40.89 -9.58 -34.46
N ARG A 141 40.37 -9.27 -35.66
CA ARG A 141 38.91 -9.12 -35.88
C ARG A 141 38.16 -10.41 -35.56
N SER A 142 38.68 -11.57 -35.98
CA SER A 142 38.05 -12.86 -35.68
C SER A 142 38.11 -13.21 -34.18
N LEU A 143 39.24 -12.93 -33.51
CA LEU A 143 39.37 -13.07 -32.06
C LEU A 143 38.42 -12.17 -31.26
N ILE A 144 38.32 -10.89 -31.63
CA ILE A 144 37.39 -9.93 -31.00
C ILE A 144 35.94 -10.35 -31.24
N ALA A 145 35.59 -10.84 -32.43
CA ALA A 145 34.26 -11.37 -32.71
C ALA A 145 33.93 -12.61 -31.87
N ALA A 146 34.89 -13.53 -31.68
CA ALA A 146 34.72 -14.68 -30.81
C ALA A 146 34.55 -14.29 -29.33
N LEU A 147 35.39 -13.36 -28.84
CA LEU A 147 35.29 -12.80 -27.48
C LEU A 147 33.95 -12.08 -27.27
N ARG A 148 33.48 -11.32 -28.27
CA ARG A 148 32.15 -10.68 -28.26
C ARG A 148 31.04 -11.71 -28.03
N VAL A 149 31.00 -12.77 -28.84
CA VAL A 149 29.97 -13.82 -28.71
C VAL A 149 30.06 -14.53 -27.36
N ALA A 150 31.27 -14.86 -26.89
CA ALA A 150 31.47 -15.50 -25.59
C ALA A 150 31.02 -14.59 -24.42
N THR A 151 31.37 -13.31 -24.47
CA THR A 151 31.02 -12.32 -23.44
C THR A 151 29.51 -12.08 -23.43
N GLN A 152 28.87 -11.90 -24.59
CA GLN A 152 27.42 -11.75 -24.69
C GLN A 152 26.67 -12.98 -24.16
N ARG A 153 27.17 -14.19 -24.44
CA ARG A 153 26.60 -15.44 -23.88
C ARG A 153 26.74 -15.48 -22.36
N PHE A 154 27.91 -15.17 -21.83
CA PHE A 154 28.16 -15.14 -20.39
C PHE A 154 27.24 -14.14 -19.68
N VAL A 155 27.13 -12.91 -20.20
CA VAL A 155 26.23 -11.87 -19.68
C VAL A 155 24.77 -12.33 -19.72
N GLY A 156 24.35 -13.02 -20.77
CA GLY A 156 22.99 -13.59 -20.85
C GLY A 156 22.74 -14.73 -19.85
N VAL A 157 23.75 -15.53 -19.51
CA VAL A 157 23.68 -16.54 -18.43
C VAL A 157 23.63 -15.85 -17.07
N PHE A 158 24.49 -14.85 -16.86
CA PHE A 158 24.52 -14.03 -15.65
C PHE A 158 23.16 -13.44 -15.29
N TYR A 159 22.51 -12.74 -16.23
CA TYR A 159 21.22 -12.10 -15.93
C TYR A 159 20.12 -13.11 -15.62
N ARG A 160 20.21 -14.32 -16.18
CA ARG A 160 19.30 -15.43 -15.87
C ARG A 160 19.50 -15.93 -14.44
N ASP A 161 20.76 -16.11 -14.03
CA ASP A 161 21.10 -16.56 -12.67
C ASP A 161 20.76 -15.49 -11.63
N PHE A 162 20.98 -14.21 -11.96
CA PHE A 162 20.55 -13.08 -11.13
C PHE A 162 19.03 -13.10 -10.90
N VAL A 163 18.23 -13.16 -11.96
CA VAL A 163 16.76 -13.22 -11.87
C VAL A 163 16.32 -14.44 -11.06
N LYS A 164 17.02 -15.57 -11.20
CA LYS A 164 16.72 -16.78 -10.44
C LYS A 164 17.01 -16.61 -8.96
N ILE A 165 18.23 -16.21 -8.57
CA ILE A 165 18.64 -16.13 -7.17
C ILE A 165 17.85 -15.03 -6.44
N PHE A 166 17.79 -13.84 -7.02
CA PHE A 166 17.09 -12.70 -6.44
C PHE A 166 15.57 -12.93 -6.44
N GLY A 167 15.03 -13.45 -7.55
CA GLY A 167 13.62 -13.81 -7.68
C GLY A 167 13.20 -14.91 -6.71
N GLU A 168 13.96 -15.99 -6.58
CA GLU A 168 13.68 -17.08 -5.62
C GLU A 168 13.80 -16.61 -4.17
N GLY A 169 14.73 -15.69 -3.86
CA GLY A 169 14.82 -15.06 -2.54
C GLY A 169 13.55 -14.27 -2.19
N ILE A 170 13.12 -13.38 -3.09
CA ILE A 170 11.90 -12.59 -2.93
C ILE A 170 10.66 -13.48 -2.89
N ILE A 171 10.52 -14.44 -3.81
CA ILE A 171 9.38 -15.36 -3.87
C ILE A 171 9.28 -16.21 -2.61
N ARG A 172 10.41 -16.63 -2.01
CA ARG A 172 10.40 -17.37 -0.75
C ARG A 172 9.98 -16.49 0.43
N ALA A 173 10.58 -15.31 0.58
CA ALA A 173 10.24 -14.37 1.64
C ALA A 173 8.77 -13.92 1.55
N VAL A 174 8.32 -13.55 0.35
CA VAL A 174 6.94 -13.16 0.06
C VAL A 174 6.00 -14.36 0.15
N GLY A 175 6.42 -15.53 -0.30
CA GLY A 175 5.62 -16.76 -0.27
C GLY A 175 5.34 -17.24 1.15
N HIS A 176 6.30 -17.17 2.05
CA HIS A 176 6.10 -17.45 3.47
C HIS A 176 5.19 -16.41 4.12
N ALA A 177 5.42 -15.12 3.86
CA ALA A 177 4.55 -14.05 4.34
C ALA A 177 3.10 -14.18 3.83
N LEU A 178 2.90 -14.50 2.54
CA LEU A 178 1.59 -14.65 1.91
C LEU A 178 0.88 -15.94 2.36
N SER A 179 1.60 -17.05 2.51
CA SER A 179 1.00 -18.33 2.93
C SER A 179 0.38 -18.24 4.32
N ARG A 180 0.94 -17.42 5.22
CA ARG A 180 0.33 -17.15 6.52
C ARG A 180 -0.59 -15.93 6.58
N LEU A 181 -0.45 -14.92 5.71
CA LEU A 181 -1.54 -13.95 5.47
C LEU A 181 -2.82 -14.63 4.95
N LEU A 182 -2.68 -15.76 4.25
CA LEU A 182 -3.81 -16.62 3.89
C LEU A 182 -4.28 -17.50 5.06
N GLY A 183 -3.39 -17.88 5.98
CA GLY A 183 -3.71 -18.41 7.31
C GLY A 183 -4.37 -17.38 8.25
N ALA A 184 -4.18 -16.09 7.97
CA ALA A 184 -4.70 -14.94 8.72
C ALA A 184 -6.21 -14.71 8.56
N ARG A 185 -6.97 -15.74 8.18
CA ARG A 185 -8.42 -15.77 8.46
C ARG A 185 -8.69 -15.74 9.97
N SER A 186 -7.73 -16.14 10.81
CA SER A 186 -7.75 -15.97 12.27
C SER A 186 -7.42 -14.54 12.69
N ALA A 187 -6.43 -13.89 12.06
CA ALA A 187 -6.07 -12.50 12.37
C ALA A 187 -7.07 -11.48 11.79
N GLU A 188 -7.78 -11.76 10.69
CA GLU A 188 -8.92 -10.94 10.23
C GLU A 188 -10.05 -10.92 11.27
N ARG A 189 -10.29 -12.06 11.95
CA ARG A 189 -11.25 -12.17 13.07
C ARG A 189 -10.75 -11.43 14.31
N ALA A 190 -9.45 -11.53 14.62
CA ALA A 190 -8.83 -10.80 15.73
C ALA A 190 -8.78 -9.27 15.45
N ALA A 191 -8.47 -8.87 14.23
CA ALA A 191 -8.48 -7.49 13.76
C ALA A 191 -9.91 -6.91 13.79
N ALA A 192 -10.92 -7.64 13.28
CA ALA A 192 -12.32 -7.22 13.40
C ALA A 192 -12.76 -7.07 14.87
N ARG A 193 -12.25 -7.89 15.79
CA ARG A 193 -12.44 -7.76 17.25
C ARG A 193 -11.69 -6.57 17.86
N VAL A 194 -10.45 -6.28 17.43
CA VAL A 194 -9.68 -5.12 17.89
C VAL A 194 -10.26 -3.82 17.34
N TYR A 195 -10.69 -3.76 16.09
CA TYR A 195 -11.28 -2.57 15.46
C TYR A 195 -12.68 -2.23 15.96
N THR A 196 -13.42 -3.22 16.49
CA THR A 196 -14.67 -2.97 17.22
C THR A 196 -14.43 -2.49 18.66
N ASN A 197 -13.22 -2.65 19.21
CA ASN A 197 -12.86 -2.27 20.59
C ASN A 197 -11.93 -1.04 20.69
N ALA A 198 -11.26 -0.61 19.61
CA ALA A 198 -10.25 0.46 19.65
C ALA A 198 -10.81 1.91 19.64
N GLY A 199 -12.12 2.09 19.64
CA GLY A 199 -12.78 3.40 19.71
C GLY A 199 -14.22 3.32 20.22
N HIS A 200 -14.78 4.45 20.65
CA HIS A 200 -16.20 4.51 21.04
C HIS A 200 -17.08 4.19 19.83
N VAL A 201 -17.64 2.97 19.78
CA VAL A 201 -18.60 2.58 18.75
C VAL A 201 -19.90 3.36 18.96
N SER A 202 -20.21 4.26 18.04
CA SER A 202 -21.38 5.11 18.12
C SER A 202 -22.68 4.27 18.12
N ARG A 203 -23.80 4.89 18.54
CA ARG A 203 -25.10 4.21 18.53
C ARG A 203 -25.50 3.80 17.09
N SER A 204 -25.15 4.63 16.11
CA SER A 204 -25.37 4.40 14.69
C SER A 204 -24.51 3.26 14.14
N GLU A 205 -23.22 3.18 14.50
CA GLU A 205 -22.37 2.03 14.16
C GLU A 205 -22.93 0.72 14.74
N ARG A 206 -23.35 0.73 16.01
CA ARG A 206 -23.96 -0.45 16.66
C ARG A 206 -25.22 -0.93 15.95
N ALA A 207 -26.04 -0.01 15.43
CA ALA A 207 -27.26 -0.38 14.72
C ALA A 207 -26.96 -1.18 13.44
N VAL A 208 -26.02 -0.73 12.62
CA VAL A 208 -25.65 -1.45 11.38
C VAL A 208 -24.89 -2.75 11.67
N LEU A 209 -24.04 -2.79 12.72
CA LEU A 209 -23.38 -4.02 13.16
C LEU A 209 -24.35 -5.08 13.65
N THR A 210 -25.39 -4.66 14.40
CA THR A 210 -26.41 -5.59 14.88
C THR A 210 -27.11 -6.28 13.72
N ARG A 211 -27.42 -5.53 12.66
CA ARG A 211 -28.02 -6.10 11.43
C ARG A 211 -27.07 -7.04 10.71
N LEU A 212 -25.79 -6.67 10.60
CA LEU A 212 -24.79 -7.55 9.98
C LEU A 212 -24.65 -8.89 10.73
N ARG A 213 -24.60 -8.86 12.06
CA ARG A 213 -24.50 -10.06 12.91
C ARG A 213 -25.76 -10.94 12.85
N ALA A 214 -26.92 -10.31 12.67
CA ALA A 214 -28.19 -11.03 12.48
C ALA A 214 -28.35 -11.59 11.06
N ALA A 215 -27.59 -11.10 10.08
CA ALA A 215 -27.69 -11.54 8.70
C ALA A 215 -27.27 -13.01 8.54
N ARG A 216 -27.88 -13.65 7.54
CA ARG A 216 -27.58 -15.02 7.08
C ARG A 216 -27.46 -14.97 5.56
N GLU A 217 -26.90 -16.02 4.96
CA GLU A 217 -26.67 -16.08 3.51
C GLU A 217 -27.97 -15.87 2.72
N GLU A 218 -29.09 -16.44 3.19
CA GLU A 218 -30.43 -16.27 2.60
C GLU A 218 -30.99 -14.83 2.66
N HIS A 219 -30.45 -13.97 3.53
CA HIS A 219 -30.86 -12.56 3.63
C HIS A 219 -30.12 -11.65 2.64
N LEU A 220 -29.12 -12.16 1.92
CA LEU A 220 -28.28 -11.37 1.03
C LEU A 220 -28.95 -11.23 -0.35
N SER A 221 -29.40 -10.01 -0.65
CA SER A 221 -29.85 -9.65 -2.00
C SER A 221 -28.71 -8.95 -2.74
N PRO A 222 -28.16 -9.50 -3.84
CA PRO A 222 -27.09 -8.83 -4.57
C PRO A 222 -27.57 -7.49 -5.14
N LEU A 223 -26.81 -6.43 -4.91
CA LEU A 223 -27.01 -5.14 -5.56
C LEU A 223 -26.13 -5.09 -6.82
N SER A 224 -26.75 -4.91 -7.98
CA SER A 224 -26.03 -4.69 -9.23
C SER A 224 -25.54 -3.24 -9.32
N GLY A 225 -24.32 -3.03 -9.85
CA GLY A 225 -23.81 -1.67 -10.07
C GLY A 225 -22.28 -1.44 -10.09
N GLY A 226 -21.43 -2.47 -9.93
CA GLY A 226 -19.97 -2.26 -9.92
C GLY A 226 -19.13 -3.54 -10.03
N HIS A 227 -17.81 -3.39 -9.90
CA HIS A 227 -16.81 -4.47 -9.98
C HIS A 227 -16.67 -5.32 -8.70
N SER A 228 -17.52 -5.10 -7.70
CA SER A 228 -17.39 -5.65 -6.34
C SER A 228 -18.66 -6.39 -5.93
N GLU A 229 -18.51 -7.39 -5.07
CA GLU A 229 -19.66 -8.04 -4.43
C GLU A 229 -20.30 -7.09 -3.40
N VAL A 230 -21.56 -6.72 -3.63
CA VAL A 230 -22.34 -5.82 -2.76
C VAL A 230 -23.70 -6.44 -2.49
N PHE A 231 -24.11 -6.49 -1.23
CA PHE A 231 -25.37 -7.12 -0.81
C PHE A 231 -26.22 -6.16 -0.01
N LEU A 232 -27.52 -6.13 -0.29
CA LEU A 232 -28.53 -5.55 0.58
C LEU A 232 -28.96 -6.61 1.60
N ILE A 233 -28.83 -6.26 2.88
CA ILE A 233 -29.38 -6.98 4.02
C ILE A 233 -30.68 -6.26 4.41
N ARG A 234 -31.78 -7.01 4.47
CA ARG A 234 -33.05 -6.53 5.02
C ARG A 234 -33.28 -7.17 6.39
N SER A 235 -33.48 -6.33 7.39
CA SER A 235 -33.85 -6.79 8.74
C SER A 235 -35.36 -7.00 8.83
N SER A 236 -35.81 -7.77 9.84
CA SER A 236 -37.23 -8.06 10.05
C SER A 236 -38.08 -6.82 10.36
N ASP A 237 -37.45 -5.74 10.83
CA ASP A 237 -38.07 -4.42 11.08
C ASP A 237 -38.17 -3.56 9.80
N GLY A 238 -37.78 -4.09 8.64
CA GLY A 238 -37.79 -3.40 7.35
C GLY A 238 -36.53 -2.56 7.07
N ALA A 239 -35.67 -2.33 8.06
CA ALA A 239 -34.47 -1.52 7.88
C ALA A 239 -33.43 -2.23 7.00
N GLY A 240 -32.86 -1.49 6.03
CA GLY A 240 -31.84 -1.98 5.13
C GLY A 240 -30.40 -1.67 5.57
N SER A 241 -29.45 -2.51 5.16
CA SER A 241 -28.01 -2.20 5.23
C SER A 241 -27.28 -2.78 4.02
N VAL A 242 -26.32 -2.03 3.48
CA VAL A 242 -25.45 -2.46 2.40
C VAL A 242 -24.21 -3.10 3.01
N TYR A 243 -24.00 -4.38 2.74
CA TYR A 243 -22.83 -5.14 3.15
C TYR A 243 -21.90 -5.37 1.95
N LYS A 244 -20.64 -4.98 2.11
CA LYS A 244 -19.56 -5.22 1.17
C LYS A 244 -18.53 -6.13 1.83
N PRO A 245 -18.50 -7.43 1.50
CA PRO A 245 -17.46 -8.32 1.99
C PRO A 245 -16.08 -7.81 1.59
N LEU A 246 -15.07 -8.20 2.36
CA LEU A 246 -13.69 -7.92 2.04
C LEU A 246 -13.34 -8.47 0.66
N GLN A 247 -12.88 -7.58 -0.22
CA GLN A 247 -12.50 -7.95 -1.57
C GLN A 247 -11.12 -8.60 -1.57
N ARG A 248 -10.92 -9.61 -2.43
CA ARG A 248 -9.62 -10.28 -2.59
C ARG A 248 -8.61 -9.43 -3.34
N PHE A 249 -9.09 -8.57 -4.23
CA PHE A 249 -8.26 -7.74 -5.10
C PHE A 249 -8.80 -6.31 -5.13
N SER A 250 -7.90 -5.37 -5.37
CA SER A 250 -8.23 -3.99 -5.67
C SER A 250 -7.90 -3.71 -7.12
N HIS A 251 -8.80 -3.02 -7.83
CA HIS A 251 -8.51 -2.53 -9.18
C HIS A 251 -7.71 -1.22 -9.19
N ARG A 252 -7.42 -0.64 -8.00
CA ARG A 252 -6.51 0.51 -7.82
C ARG A 252 -5.29 0.03 -7.03
N VAL A 253 -4.13 -0.04 -7.68
CA VAL A 253 -2.88 -0.54 -7.06
C VAL A 253 -2.50 0.24 -5.79
N SER A 254 -2.78 1.55 -5.76
CA SER A 254 -2.52 2.40 -4.59
C SER A 254 -3.53 2.26 -3.46
N VAL A 255 -4.48 1.32 -3.55
CA VAL A 255 -5.50 1.06 -2.51
C VAL A 255 -5.51 -0.45 -2.22
N PRO A 256 -4.85 -0.92 -1.14
CA PRO A 256 -4.86 -2.33 -0.79
C PRO A 256 -6.27 -2.86 -0.49
N ALA A 257 -6.60 -4.04 -1.02
CA ALA A 257 -7.92 -4.65 -0.85
C ALA A 257 -8.25 -4.94 0.62
N SER A 258 -7.25 -5.37 1.40
CA SER A 258 -7.32 -5.60 2.85
C SER A 258 -7.81 -4.39 3.65
N GLY A 259 -7.57 -3.18 3.12
CA GLY A 259 -7.90 -1.92 3.79
C GLY A 259 -9.23 -1.28 3.37
N MET A 260 -9.97 -1.88 2.42
CA MET A 260 -11.19 -1.27 1.85
C MET A 260 -12.33 -1.09 2.86
N PRO A 261 -12.69 -2.10 3.69
CA PRO A 261 -13.74 -1.91 4.69
C PRO A 261 -13.44 -0.79 5.69
N PHE A 262 -12.18 -0.65 6.07
CA PHE A 262 -11.73 0.35 7.03
C PHE A 262 -11.77 1.77 6.47
N ARG A 263 -11.57 1.94 5.15
CA ARG A 263 -11.75 3.22 4.47
C ARG A 263 -13.21 3.69 4.46
N GLU A 264 -14.15 2.76 4.30
CA GLU A 264 -15.58 3.06 4.41
C GLU A 264 -15.95 3.52 5.84
N LEU A 265 -15.43 2.83 6.86
CA LEU A 265 -15.59 3.21 8.26
C LEU A 265 -14.97 4.57 8.57
N GLU A 266 -13.73 4.81 8.12
CA GLU A 266 -13.05 6.07 8.34
C GLU A 266 -13.70 7.25 7.63
N ALA A 267 -14.27 7.03 6.44
CA ALA A 267 -15.09 8.04 5.78
C ALA A 267 -16.31 8.44 6.63
N TYR A 268 -17.02 7.45 7.20
CA TYR A 268 -18.14 7.70 8.10
C TYR A 268 -17.72 8.45 9.36
N ARG A 269 -16.71 7.96 10.08
CA ARG A 269 -16.24 8.59 11.32
C ARG A 269 -15.70 10.00 11.09
N PHE A 270 -15.01 10.24 9.97
CA PHE A 270 -14.55 11.57 9.59
C PHE A 270 -15.73 12.52 9.32
N SER A 271 -16.77 12.06 8.63
CA SER A 271 -18.01 12.82 8.44
C SER A 271 -18.73 13.11 9.76
N GLU A 272 -18.72 12.16 10.70
CA GLU A 272 -19.32 12.31 12.03
C GLU A 272 -18.56 13.36 12.87
N ARG A 273 -17.22 13.31 12.88
CA ARG A 273 -16.35 14.28 13.58
C ARG A 273 -16.57 15.72 13.10
N LEU A 274 -16.79 15.90 11.81
CA LEU A 274 -17.09 17.19 11.21
C LEU A 274 -18.54 17.66 11.43
N GLY A 275 -19.43 16.76 11.86
CA GLY A 275 -20.86 17.06 11.99
C GLY A 275 -21.54 17.34 10.64
N TRP A 276 -20.95 16.91 9.52
CA TRP A 276 -21.44 17.23 8.18
C TRP A 276 -22.48 16.24 7.65
N ASP A 277 -22.65 15.09 8.31
CA ASP A 277 -23.65 14.07 7.96
C ASP A 277 -23.65 13.72 6.45
N LEU A 278 -22.47 13.63 5.85
CA LEU A 278 -22.29 13.29 4.43
C LEU A 278 -22.35 11.79 4.20
N VAL A 279 -21.85 10.98 5.13
CA VAL A 279 -21.73 9.52 4.94
C VAL A 279 -22.73 8.81 5.83
N PRO A 280 -23.56 7.87 5.31
CA PRO A 280 -24.48 7.11 6.14
C PRO A 280 -23.74 6.28 7.20
N PRO A 281 -24.39 5.96 8.34
CA PRO A 281 -23.84 5.07 9.37
C PRO A 281 -23.14 3.86 8.80
N THR A 282 -21.83 3.72 9.09
CA THR A 282 -21.00 2.65 8.53
C THR A 282 -20.16 2.01 9.63
N ALA A 283 -20.05 0.69 9.60
CA ALA A 283 -19.22 -0.09 10.51
C ALA A 283 -18.48 -1.21 9.77
N VAL A 284 -17.52 -1.86 10.44
CA VAL A 284 -16.83 -3.06 9.94
C VAL A 284 -17.08 -4.20 10.91
N GLY A 285 -17.41 -5.38 10.39
CA GLY A 285 -17.63 -6.56 11.21
C GLY A 285 -17.70 -7.85 10.40
N GLU A 286 -17.85 -8.97 11.11
CA GLU A 286 -18.08 -10.28 10.51
C GLU A 286 -19.54 -10.40 10.05
N GLY A 287 -19.71 -10.74 8.77
CA GLY A 287 -20.99 -11.07 8.15
C GLY A 287 -20.98 -12.46 7.50
N PRO A 288 -22.06 -12.86 6.80
CA PRO A 288 -22.21 -14.20 6.23
C PRO A 288 -21.08 -14.62 5.26
N ARG A 289 -20.45 -13.65 4.58
CA ARG A 289 -19.34 -13.88 3.65
C ARG A 289 -17.97 -13.43 4.18
N GLY A 290 -17.84 -13.33 5.50
CA GLY A 290 -16.60 -12.94 6.18
C GLY A 290 -16.59 -11.48 6.62
N VAL A 291 -15.40 -10.97 6.95
CA VAL A 291 -15.22 -9.56 7.36
C VAL A 291 -15.62 -8.64 6.20
N GLY A 292 -16.27 -7.52 6.49
CA GLY A 292 -16.61 -6.51 5.50
C GLY A 292 -17.17 -5.24 6.13
N SER A 293 -17.45 -4.23 5.30
CA SER A 293 -18.13 -3.03 5.75
C SER A 293 -19.65 -3.21 5.64
N VAL A 294 -20.38 -2.63 6.59
CA VAL A 294 -21.83 -2.55 6.59
C VAL A 294 -22.24 -1.09 6.75
N GLN A 295 -23.03 -0.58 5.81
CA GLN A 295 -23.51 0.79 5.79
C GLN A 295 -25.04 0.82 5.82
N ALA A 296 -25.64 1.80 6.49
CA ALA A 296 -27.09 1.97 6.49
C ALA A 296 -27.58 2.20 5.05
N TYR A 297 -28.62 1.46 4.65
CA TYR A 297 -29.26 1.66 3.36
C TYR A 297 -30.21 2.87 3.47
N LEU A 298 -30.09 3.81 2.54
CA LEU A 298 -30.94 5.00 2.50
C LEU A 298 -32.22 4.70 1.71
N GLU A 299 -33.32 4.46 2.41
CA GLU A 299 -34.62 4.26 1.77
C GLU A 299 -35.03 5.49 0.97
N ASN A 300 -35.59 5.26 -0.23
CA ASN A 300 -36.10 6.31 -1.12
C ASN A 300 -35.05 7.34 -1.59
N ALA A 301 -33.76 7.06 -1.39
CA ALA A 301 -32.70 7.91 -1.90
C ALA A 301 -32.67 7.89 -3.44
N ARG A 302 -32.35 9.05 -4.02
CA ARG A 302 -32.30 9.24 -5.47
C ARG A 302 -30.85 9.50 -5.90
N GLY A 303 -30.47 9.03 -7.09
CA GLY A 303 -29.15 9.32 -7.64
C GLY A 303 -28.94 10.82 -7.86
N GLY A 304 -27.75 11.30 -7.58
CA GLY A 304 -27.43 12.72 -7.40
C GLY A 304 -27.32 13.59 -8.67
N TRP A 305 -27.82 13.15 -9.82
CA TRP A 305 -27.53 13.74 -11.13
C TRP A 305 -28.00 15.20 -11.31
N LYS A 306 -28.87 15.71 -10.42
CA LYS A 306 -29.55 17.01 -10.58
C LYS A 306 -28.89 18.19 -9.86
N TRP A 307 -27.81 17.99 -9.09
CA TRP A 307 -27.03 19.07 -8.43
C TRP A 307 -27.88 20.09 -7.66
N THR A 308 -28.90 19.65 -6.93
CA THR A 308 -29.89 20.53 -6.28
C THR A 308 -29.50 21.04 -4.89
N TRP A 309 -28.36 20.61 -4.36
CA TRP A 309 -27.91 20.95 -3.02
C TRP A 309 -27.38 22.38 -2.92
N THR A 310 -27.35 22.89 -1.70
CA THR A 310 -26.78 24.22 -1.39
C THR A 310 -25.30 24.27 -1.73
N GLU A 311 -24.78 25.48 -1.93
CA GLU A 311 -23.35 25.67 -2.15
C GLU A 311 -22.52 25.14 -0.98
N THR A 312 -22.94 25.39 0.26
CA THR A 312 -22.27 24.90 1.47
C THR A 312 -22.19 23.37 1.52
N GLU A 313 -23.25 22.65 1.17
CA GLU A 313 -23.23 21.18 1.08
C GLU A 313 -22.23 20.68 0.04
N ARG A 314 -22.19 21.31 -1.14
CA ARG A 314 -21.21 20.96 -2.19
C ARG A 314 -19.78 21.25 -1.76
N GLN A 315 -19.56 22.34 -1.02
CA GLN A 315 -18.24 22.67 -0.48
C GLN A 315 -17.78 21.68 0.58
N ARG A 316 -18.68 21.23 1.48
CA ARG A 316 -18.41 20.16 2.43
C ARG A 316 -18.02 18.87 1.71
N ALA A 317 -18.77 18.48 0.67
CA ALA A 317 -18.44 17.30 -0.14
C ALA A 317 -17.08 17.44 -0.85
N ALA A 318 -16.75 18.63 -1.37
CA ALA A 318 -15.45 18.90 -1.99
C ALA A 318 -14.30 18.79 -0.98
N ALA A 319 -14.41 19.44 0.18
CA ALA A 319 -13.41 19.37 1.24
C ALA A 319 -13.25 17.93 1.76
N PHE A 320 -14.36 17.20 1.90
CA PHE A 320 -14.39 15.80 2.32
C PHE A 320 -13.65 14.90 1.33
N ASP A 321 -14.05 14.89 0.04
CA ASP A 321 -13.40 14.07 -0.98
C ASP A 321 -11.92 14.42 -1.16
N TYR A 322 -11.59 15.71 -1.08
CA TYR A 322 -10.20 16.16 -1.16
C TYR A 322 -9.39 15.65 0.02
N ALA A 323 -9.85 15.83 1.26
CA ALA A 323 -9.19 15.26 2.44
C ALA A 323 -8.98 13.75 2.27
N LEU A 324 -9.99 13.03 1.79
CA LEU A 324 -9.93 11.56 1.59
C LEU A 324 -8.96 11.16 0.50
N GLY A 325 -8.61 12.05 -0.42
CA GLY A 325 -7.94 11.66 -1.65
C GLY A 325 -8.77 10.65 -2.42
N ASN A 326 -10.08 10.91 -2.56
CA ASN A 326 -11.01 9.99 -3.20
C ASN A 326 -10.65 9.78 -4.68
N LEU A 327 -10.45 8.52 -5.08
CA LEU A 327 -10.01 8.16 -6.43
C LEU A 327 -11.15 7.79 -7.37
N ASP A 328 -12.41 7.87 -6.92
CA ASP A 328 -13.54 7.32 -7.68
C ASP A 328 -14.90 7.97 -7.39
N ARG A 329 -14.94 9.26 -7.02
CA ARG A 329 -16.24 9.94 -6.91
C ARG A 329 -16.83 10.16 -8.31
N SER A 330 -17.86 9.38 -8.62
CA SER A 330 -18.73 9.53 -9.80
C SER A 330 -20.18 9.72 -9.37
N SER A 331 -21.07 10.01 -10.31
CA SER A 331 -22.50 10.21 -10.08
C SER A 331 -23.27 8.96 -9.62
N GLY A 332 -22.65 7.78 -9.71
CA GLY A 332 -23.15 6.57 -9.03
C GLY A 332 -22.87 6.54 -7.53
N ASN A 333 -21.97 7.41 -7.05
CA ASN A 333 -21.41 7.34 -5.71
C ASN A 333 -21.90 8.49 -4.81
N PHE A 334 -22.94 9.21 -5.21
CA PHE A 334 -23.59 10.20 -4.34
C PHE A 334 -25.09 10.28 -4.60
N LEU A 335 -25.84 10.52 -3.54
CA LEU A 335 -27.28 10.41 -3.46
C LEU A 335 -27.90 11.67 -2.86
N THR A 336 -29.17 11.88 -3.16
CA THR A 336 -30.06 12.75 -2.40
C THR A 336 -30.94 11.86 -1.54
N ASP A 337 -30.88 12.00 -0.22
CA ASP A 337 -31.74 11.21 0.67
C ASP A 337 -33.20 11.68 0.64
N ALA A 338 -34.06 11.05 1.44
CA ALA A 338 -35.49 11.37 1.52
C ALA A 338 -35.76 12.82 1.98
N ASP A 339 -34.86 13.40 2.76
CA ASP A 339 -34.96 14.76 3.30
C ASP A 339 -34.34 15.81 2.36
N GLY A 340 -33.73 15.37 1.26
CA GLY A 340 -33.11 16.23 0.26
C GLY A 340 -31.62 16.50 0.47
N ALA A 341 -31.00 15.90 1.49
CA ALA A 341 -29.61 16.14 1.84
C ALA A 341 -28.65 15.36 0.93
N LEU A 342 -27.44 15.90 0.73
CA LEU A 342 -26.37 15.24 0.00
C LEU A 342 -25.76 14.10 0.83
N LYS A 343 -25.77 12.89 0.28
CA LYS A 343 -25.10 11.72 0.86
C LYS A 343 -24.03 11.19 -0.08
N LEU A 344 -22.85 10.94 0.45
CA LEU A 344 -21.70 10.35 -0.23
C LEU A 344 -21.60 8.88 0.18
N ILE A 345 -21.40 8.00 -0.79
CA ILE A 345 -21.22 6.56 -0.59
C ILE A 345 -19.98 6.06 -1.33
N ASP A 346 -19.59 4.81 -1.10
CA ASP A 346 -18.50 4.16 -1.84
C ASP A 346 -17.12 4.83 -1.67
N HIS A 347 -16.57 4.74 -0.46
CA HIS A 347 -15.27 5.32 -0.09
C HIS A 347 -14.14 4.29 -0.03
N ALA A 348 -14.39 3.04 -0.44
CA ALA A 348 -13.39 1.98 -0.45
C ALA A 348 -12.12 2.36 -1.24
N LEU A 349 -12.24 3.25 -2.24
CA LEU A 349 -11.14 3.76 -3.08
C LEU A 349 -10.67 5.15 -2.67
N SER A 350 -10.52 5.38 -1.37
CA SER A 350 -9.94 6.59 -0.78
C SER A 350 -8.62 6.27 -0.09
N SER A 351 -7.95 7.30 0.45
CA SER A 351 -6.69 7.18 1.20
C SER A 351 -5.66 6.30 0.46
N PRO A 352 -5.18 6.75 -0.72
CA PRO A 352 -4.16 6.03 -1.46
C PRO A 352 -2.83 5.94 -0.70
N THR A 353 -2.10 4.86 -0.93
CA THR A 353 -0.71 4.64 -0.47
C THR A 353 0.32 5.28 -1.40
N SER A 354 -0.09 6.15 -2.32
CA SER A 354 0.79 6.83 -3.27
C SER A 354 0.32 8.25 -3.56
N TYR A 355 1.27 9.20 -3.49
CA TYR A 355 1.12 10.62 -3.83
C TYR A 355 0.90 10.92 -5.31
N GLU A 356 0.98 9.90 -6.16
CA GLU A 356 0.78 10.02 -7.60
C GLU A 356 -0.66 9.68 -8.03
N SER A 357 -1.49 9.19 -7.11
CA SER A 357 -2.85 8.75 -7.43
C SER A 357 -3.74 9.94 -7.79
N ALA A 358 -4.49 9.87 -8.89
CA ALA A 358 -5.37 10.97 -9.27
C ALA A 358 -6.60 11.04 -8.36
N ILE A 359 -6.82 12.19 -7.70
CA ILE A 359 -8.09 12.45 -7.00
C ILE A 359 -9.17 12.68 -8.06
N ARG A 360 -10.28 11.95 -7.96
CA ARG A 360 -11.40 12.03 -8.90
C ARG A 360 -12.64 12.43 -8.13
N SER A 361 -13.06 13.68 -8.30
CA SER A 361 -14.32 14.16 -7.71
C SER A 361 -14.82 15.42 -8.41
N PRO A 362 -16.07 15.42 -8.91
CA PRO A 362 -16.66 16.61 -9.51
C PRO A 362 -16.81 17.75 -8.49
N PHE A 363 -17.02 17.42 -7.20
CA PHE A 363 -17.09 18.42 -6.13
C PHE A 363 -15.74 19.12 -5.95
N VAL A 364 -14.65 18.35 -5.88
CA VAL A 364 -13.29 18.90 -5.76
C VAL A 364 -12.97 19.80 -6.95
N THR A 365 -13.18 19.32 -8.19
CA THR A 365 -12.90 20.13 -9.39
C THR A 365 -13.71 21.42 -9.44
N SER A 366 -14.96 21.42 -8.94
CA SER A 366 -15.81 22.61 -8.91
C SER A 366 -15.37 23.66 -7.89
N ARG A 367 -14.52 23.27 -6.91
CA ARG A 367 -14.13 24.09 -5.75
C ARG A 367 -12.68 24.56 -5.77
N MET A 368 -11.84 23.99 -6.63
CA MET A 368 -10.43 24.36 -6.76
C MET A 368 -10.22 25.88 -6.81
N GLU A 369 -9.21 26.36 -6.09
CA GLU A 369 -8.73 27.75 -6.08
C GLU A 369 -9.80 28.79 -5.72
N ARG A 370 -10.82 28.38 -4.97
CA ARG A 370 -11.87 29.27 -4.50
C ARG A 370 -12.06 29.12 -2.99
N PRO A 371 -12.16 30.22 -2.24
CA PRO A 371 -12.38 30.19 -0.80
C PRO A 371 -13.59 29.35 -0.42
N PHE A 372 -13.48 28.66 0.71
CA PHE A 372 -14.62 28.06 1.38
C PHE A 372 -15.51 29.11 2.04
N ASP A 373 -16.78 28.78 2.18
CA ASP A 373 -17.70 29.46 3.08
C ASP A 373 -17.12 29.47 4.50
N PRO A 374 -17.24 30.59 5.25
CA PRO A 374 -16.67 30.71 6.59
C PRO A 374 -17.10 29.59 7.55
N GLY A 375 -18.33 29.06 7.42
CA GLY A 375 -18.80 27.95 8.25
C GLY A 375 -18.05 26.65 7.95
N VAL A 376 -17.81 26.34 6.67
CA VAL A 376 -17.05 25.16 6.24
C VAL A 376 -15.60 25.24 6.71
N LEU A 377 -14.97 26.41 6.54
CA LEU A 377 -13.60 26.62 7.01
C LEU A 377 -13.48 26.57 8.53
N ALA A 378 -14.46 27.10 9.26
CA ALA A 378 -14.50 27.03 10.71
C ALA A 378 -14.59 25.57 11.20
N ASP A 379 -15.41 24.74 10.56
CA ASP A 379 -15.51 23.32 10.90
C ASP A 379 -14.20 22.58 10.60
N LEU A 380 -13.56 22.84 9.46
CA LEU A 380 -12.24 22.29 9.13
C LEU A 380 -11.17 22.68 10.16
N ARG A 381 -11.17 23.92 10.64
CA ARG A 381 -10.21 24.42 11.63
C ARG A 381 -10.44 23.93 13.06
N LYS A 382 -11.63 23.37 13.36
CA LYS A 382 -11.88 22.69 14.63
C LYS A 382 -11.23 21.31 14.71
N LEU A 383 -10.87 20.71 13.58
CA LEU A 383 -10.20 19.42 13.56
C LEU A 383 -8.75 19.55 14.07
N ASP A 384 -8.45 18.81 15.13
CA ASP A 384 -7.08 18.56 15.54
C ASP A 384 -6.46 17.49 14.62
N LEU A 385 -5.36 17.85 13.96
CA LEU A 385 -4.69 16.99 12.99
C LEU A 385 -3.94 15.83 13.65
N GLU A 386 -3.47 15.98 14.89
CA GLU A 386 -2.86 14.89 15.63
C GLU A 386 -3.92 13.88 16.05
N ASP A 387 -5.09 14.36 16.47
CA ASP A 387 -6.24 13.52 16.83
C ASP A 387 -6.74 12.74 15.60
N GLU A 388 -6.88 13.41 14.45
CA GLU A 388 -7.23 12.76 13.19
C GLU A 388 -6.22 11.66 12.83
N ALA A 389 -4.92 11.94 12.96
CA ALA A 389 -3.89 10.93 12.74
C ALA A 389 -3.99 9.76 13.72
N ARG A 390 -4.32 10.01 15.00
CA ARG A 390 -4.55 8.94 16.00
C ARG A 390 -5.76 8.08 15.64
N HIS A 391 -6.87 8.69 15.20
CA HIS A 391 -8.06 7.95 14.78
C HIS A 391 -7.78 7.06 13.56
N MET A 392 -7.11 7.58 12.54
CA MET A 392 -6.76 6.80 11.35
C MET A 392 -5.83 5.62 11.68
N ARG A 393 -4.85 5.80 12.58
CA ARG A 393 -3.99 4.71 13.06
C ARG A 393 -4.80 3.65 13.80
N ALA A 394 -5.73 4.06 14.67
CA ALA A 394 -6.61 3.15 15.41
C ALA A 394 -7.51 2.31 14.48
N SER A 395 -7.81 2.82 13.29
CA SER A 395 -8.57 2.11 12.25
C SER A 395 -7.69 1.34 11.24
N GLY A 396 -6.38 1.29 11.45
CA GLY A 396 -5.47 0.43 10.69
C GLY A 396 -4.91 1.03 9.40
N LEU A 397 -5.06 2.35 9.19
CA LEU A 397 -4.47 3.02 8.03
C LEU A 397 -2.97 3.25 8.25
N GLY A 398 -2.18 3.09 7.18
CA GLY A 398 -0.74 3.20 7.20
C GLY A 398 -0.22 4.64 7.15
N VAL A 399 1.08 4.80 7.38
CA VAL A 399 1.73 6.12 7.51
C VAL A 399 1.51 7.02 6.29
N VAL A 400 1.62 6.49 5.07
CA VAL A 400 1.43 7.28 3.83
C VAL A 400 0.01 7.82 3.71
N GLU A 401 -0.98 7.01 4.06
CA GLU A 401 -2.39 7.36 3.99
C GLU A 401 -2.73 8.48 4.99
N ILE A 402 -2.20 8.34 6.21
CA ILE A 402 -2.33 9.33 7.28
C ILE A 402 -1.64 10.64 6.87
N SER A 403 -0.39 10.59 6.44
CA SER A 403 0.35 11.78 6.01
C SER A 403 -0.40 12.51 4.90
N GLY A 404 -0.89 11.80 3.88
CA GLY A 404 -1.67 12.40 2.80
C GLY A 404 -2.97 13.05 3.27
N ARG A 405 -3.69 12.46 4.24
CA ARG A 405 -4.87 13.10 4.87
C ARG A 405 -4.47 14.39 5.56
N ILE A 406 -3.49 14.32 6.45
CA ILE A 406 -3.11 15.43 7.34
C ILE A 406 -2.59 16.61 6.51
N GLU A 407 -1.80 16.33 5.50
CA GLU A 407 -1.28 17.33 4.57
C GLU A 407 -2.39 18.09 3.83
N ARG A 408 -3.40 17.38 3.31
CA ARG A 408 -4.55 18.01 2.62
C ARG A 408 -5.45 18.79 3.57
N LEU A 409 -5.65 18.29 4.79
CA LEU A 409 -6.40 19.04 5.81
C LEU A 409 -5.66 20.30 6.21
N LYS A 410 -4.35 20.20 6.45
CA LYS A 410 -3.50 21.34 6.79
C LYS A 410 -3.53 22.41 5.70
N GLU A 411 -3.41 22.00 4.43
CA GLU A 411 -3.54 22.91 3.30
C GLU A 411 -4.86 23.69 3.34
N MET A 412 -5.99 23.00 3.55
CA MET A 412 -7.30 23.65 3.60
C MET A 412 -7.45 24.56 4.82
N GLN A 413 -6.89 24.18 5.98
CA GLN A 413 -6.92 25.00 7.20
C GLN A 413 -6.10 26.29 7.04
N ASP A 414 -4.92 26.19 6.42
CA ASP A 414 -3.99 27.29 6.21
C ASP A 414 -4.48 28.25 5.10
N SER A 415 -4.83 27.70 3.94
CA SER A 415 -5.19 28.49 2.75
C SER A 415 -6.66 28.91 2.69
N GLY A 416 -7.55 28.20 3.40
CA GLY A 416 -8.99 28.42 3.32
C GLY A 416 -9.63 27.95 2.01
N MET A 417 -8.92 27.15 1.20
CA MET A 417 -9.39 26.63 -0.09
C MET A 417 -8.69 25.31 -0.45
N ILE A 418 -9.07 24.72 -1.59
CA ILE A 418 -8.35 23.58 -2.18
C ILE A 418 -7.42 24.15 -3.26
N THR A 419 -6.11 24.06 -3.04
CA THR A 419 -5.08 24.51 -3.99
C THR A 419 -4.42 23.36 -4.73
N GLY A 420 -4.41 22.15 -4.15
CA GLY A 420 -3.65 21.03 -4.67
C GLY A 420 -2.15 21.08 -4.33
N MET A 421 -1.73 22.08 -3.55
CA MET A 421 -0.33 22.38 -3.23
C MET A 421 -0.01 22.00 -1.80
N ILE A 422 0.27 20.71 -1.58
CA ILE A 422 0.74 20.21 -0.29
C ILE A 422 2.22 20.63 -0.08
N THR A 423 2.47 21.50 0.90
CA THR A 423 3.76 21.81 1.56
C THR A 423 5.05 21.46 0.78
N GLY A 424 5.26 22.04 -0.40
CA GLY A 424 6.53 21.95 -1.15
C GLY A 424 6.85 20.61 -1.81
N LYS A 425 5.99 19.59 -1.70
CA LYS A 425 6.06 18.35 -2.48
C LYS A 425 4.72 18.15 -3.16
N ALA A 426 4.61 18.57 -4.43
CA ALA A 426 3.38 18.45 -5.19
C ALA A 426 2.81 17.03 -5.08
N TRP A 427 1.52 16.92 -4.74
CA TRP A 427 0.75 15.76 -5.15
C TRP A 427 0.81 15.70 -6.68
N ARG A 428 1.58 14.76 -7.23
CA ARG A 428 1.80 14.65 -8.68
C ARG A 428 0.59 14.06 -9.40
N GLY A 429 -0.38 13.52 -8.66
CA GLY A 429 -1.63 13.02 -9.21
C GLY A 429 -2.50 14.16 -9.74
N ARG A 430 -3.05 13.99 -10.94
CA ARG A 430 -4.01 14.96 -11.50
C ARG A 430 -5.29 15.01 -10.64
N ILE A 431 -5.82 16.19 -10.37
CA ILE A 431 -7.21 16.33 -9.91
C ILE A 431 -8.10 16.29 -11.14
N GLN A 432 -8.99 15.29 -11.21
CA GLN A 432 -9.79 15.01 -12.40
C GLN A 432 -11.28 15.09 -12.07
N HIS A 433 -12.05 15.50 -13.07
CA HIS A 433 -13.49 15.36 -13.00
C HIS A 433 -13.81 13.86 -12.96
N GLY A 434 -14.64 13.42 -12.02
CA GLY A 434 -15.14 12.06 -12.02
C GLY A 434 -15.89 11.80 -13.33
N THR A 435 -15.53 10.77 -14.08
CA THR A 435 -16.32 10.35 -15.23
C THR A 435 -17.59 9.69 -14.72
N GLY A 436 -18.75 10.11 -15.23
CA GLY A 436 -19.96 9.29 -15.13
C GLY A 436 -19.66 7.95 -15.81
N SER A 437 -20.13 6.86 -15.21
CA SER A 437 -20.08 5.51 -15.78
C SER A 437 -20.50 5.47 -17.24
#